data_AF-A0A1F3SL22-F1
#
_entry.id   AF-A0A1F3SL22-F1
#
_cell.length_a   1.000
_cell.length_b   1.000
_cell.length_c   1.000
_cell.angle_alpha   90.00
_cell.angle_beta   90.00
_cell.angle_gamma   90.00
#
_symmetry.space_group_name_H-M   'P 1'
#
loop_
_entity.id
_entity.type
_entity.pdbx_description
1 polymer ?
#
loop_
_entity_poly.entity_id
_entity_poly.type
_entity_poly.pdbx_seq_one_letter_code
_entity_poly.pdbx_strand_id
1 'polypeptide(L)'
;MKNKRHNLPHLFRGLCGPGGFSLLEILIALVLMTFVFSFVTNVNFTDRQALDDITSNLERAIRYSSNETAIRNVIVRLHFNLGQGSGPQEYKVEYGPDGNFVMPAPRESSSVVLTEAEEKALEQETKQMNKKFNRVRELFDETPQFPKSVRLIAVGTKKNKEFYQGQEAAIYFYPNGEKDEGIILFGTEAEVVALAIPAFTFDIDKIVRPLVDNPNDELPERQDKLAKEIFEEWLRK
;
A
#
# COMPACT_ATOMS: atom_id res chain seq x y z
N MET A 1 60.80 -55.50 11.27
CA MET A 1 60.01 -54.27 11.49
C MET A 1 59.46 -53.81 10.14
N LYS A 2 58.16 -54.00 9.88
CA LYS A 2 57.49 -53.67 8.60
C LYS A 2 56.83 -52.30 8.72
N ASN A 3 57.24 -51.37 7.85
CA ASN A 3 56.72 -50.01 7.78
C ASN A 3 55.49 -49.99 6.84
N LYS A 4 54.29 -49.75 7.36
CA LYS A 4 53.06 -49.50 6.58
C LYS A 4 52.91 -47.98 6.40
N ARG A 5 53.03 -47.48 5.16
CA ARG A 5 52.54 -46.13 4.81
C ARG A 5 51.14 -46.28 4.22
N HIS A 6 50.20 -45.52 4.78
CA HIS A 6 48.84 -45.38 4.27
C HIS A 6 48.85 -44.55 2.98
N ASN A 7 48.26 -45.10 1.92
CA ASN A 7 47.82 -44.34 0.74
C ASN A 7 46.52 -43.61 1.07
N LEU A 8 46.49 -42.28 0.88
CA LEU A 8 45.27 -41.50 0.74
C LEU A 8 44.86 -41.48 -0.75
N PRO A 9 43.56 -41.51 -1.09
CA PRO A 9 43.11 -41.56 -2.47
C PRO A 9 43.27 -40.21 -3.17
N HIS A 10 43.77 -40.28 -4.40
CA HIS A 10 43.78 -39.21 -5.38
C HIS A 10 42.35 -38.86 -5.79
N LEU A 11 41.78 -37.81 -5.22
CA LEU A 11 40.58 -37.17 -5.73
C LEU A 11 40.91 -35.69 -5.95
N PHE A 12 40.62 -35.22 -7.16
CA PHE A 12 40.92 -33.89 -7.69
C PHE A 12 42.37 -33.65 -8.12
N ARG A 13 42.73 -34.20 -9.27
CA ARG A 13 43.81 -33.63 -10.09
C ARG A 13 43.34 -33.56 -11.54
N GLY A 14 42.94 -32.37 -11.96
CA GLY A 14 42.52 -32.13 -13.34
C GLY A 14 41.81 -30.80 -13.56
N LEU A 15 42.39 -29.69 -13.11
CA LEU A 15 42.01 -28.35 -13.61
C LEU A 15 43.30 -27.53 -13.84
N CYS A 16 43.36 -26.92 -15.03
CA CYS A 16 44.36 -26.00 -15.60
C CYS A 16 45.37 -26.60 -16.60
N GLY A 17 45.01 -26.50 -17.89
CA GLY A 17 45.90 -26.25 -19.02
C GLY A 17 45.36 -25.08 -19.85
N PRO A 18 46.19 -24.26 -20.50
CA PRO A 18 45.76 -23.02 -21.16
C PRO A 18 45.16 -23.30 -22.55
N GLY A 19 43.88 -23.00 -22.75
CA GLY A 19 43.28 -22.90 -24.10
C GLY A 19 41.95 -23.64 -24.26
N GLY A 20 40.85 -22.92 -24.03
CA GLY A 20 39.49 -23.33 -24.45
C GLY A 20 38.61 -23.83 -23.31
N PHE A 21 37.43 -23.22 -23.18
CA PHE A 21 36.36 -23.73 -22.31
C PHE A 21 35.84 -25.05 -22.87
N SER A 22 35.68 -26.07 -22.01
CA SER A 22 35.00 -27.30 -22.40
C SER A 22 33.53 -27.02 -22.71
N LEU A 23 32.95 -27.71 -23.70
CA LEU A 23 31.49 -27.66 -23.97
C LEU A 23 30.66 -27.93 -22.71
N LEU A 24 31.15 -28.81 -21.84
CA LEU A 24 30.49 -29.12 -20.57
C LEU A 24 30.57 -27.96 -19.56
N GLU A 25 31.67 -27.21 -19.52
CA GLU A 25 31.78 -26.01 -18.68
C GLU A 25 30.88 -24.88 -19.19
N ILE A 26 30.79 -24.68 -20.50
CA ILE A 26 29.89 -23.68 -21.09
C ILE A 26 28.43 -24.02 -20.76
N LEU A 27 28.08 -25.31 -20.82
CA LEU A 27 26.72 -25.77 -20.51
C LEU A 27 26.41 -25.62 -19.02
N ILE A 28 27.34 -25.96 -18.14
CA ILE A 28 27.20 -25.73 -16.69
C ILE A 28 27.10 -24.23 -16.39
N ALA A 29 27.92 -23.39 -17.02
CA ALA A 29 27.88 -21.96 -16.85
C ALA A 29 26.55 -21.34 -17.31
N LEU A 30 26.00 -21.79 -18.44
CA LEU A 30 24.70 -21.33 -18.96
C LEU A 30 23.55 -21.72 -18.04
N VAL A 31 23.57 -22.94 -17.49
CA VAL A 31 22.57 -23.41 -16.52
C VAL A 31 22.66 -22.62 -15.21
N LEU A 32 23.87 -22.38 -14.71
CA LEU A 32 24.06 -21.55 -13.51
C LEU A 32 23.62 -20.11 -13.75
N MET A 33 23.92 -19.54 -14.93
CA MET A 33 23.52 -18.18 -15.29
C MET A 33 22.00 -18.05 -15.38
N THR A 34 21.30 -19.03 -15.98
CA THR A 34 19.82 -19.03 -16.01
C THR A 34 19.22 -19.19 -14.62
N PHE A 35 19.81 -20.03 -13.77
CA PHE A 35 19.36 -20.18 -12.38
C PHE A 35 19.51 -18.88 -11.60
N VAL A 36 20.67 -18.23 -11.67
CA VAL A 36 20.93 -16.94 -10.99
C VAL A 36 20.01 -15.85 -11.53
N PHE A 37 19.84 -15.74 -12.85
CA PHE A 37 18.91 -14.77 -13.44
C PHE A 37 17.46 -15.02 -12.99
N SER A 38 17.03 -16.28 -12.92
CA SER A 38 15.67 -16.63 -12.50
C SER A 38 15.36 -16.21 -11.06
N PHE A 39 16.35 -16.21 -10.15
CA PHE A 39 16.14 -15.71 -8.79
C PHE A 39 16.07 -14.18 -8.73
N VAL A 40 16.89 -13.48 -9.52
CA VAL A 40 16.96 -12.01 -9.50
C VAL A 40 15.72 -11.36 -10.12
N THR A 41 15.13 -11.96 -11.17
CA THR A 41 14.01 -11.34 -11.88
C THR A 41 12.64 -11.60 -11.26
N ASN A 42 12.48 -12.64 -10.44
CA ASN A 42 11.14 -13.08 -10.02
C ASN A 42 10.58 -12.28 -8.82
N VAL A 43 11.46 -11.75 -7.96
CA VAL A 43 11.02 -11.08 -6.71
C VAL A 43 10.66 -9.61 -6.92
N ASN A 44 11.48 -8.84 -7.65
CA ASN A 44 11.31 -7.38 -7.71
C ASN A 44 10.31 -6.88 -8.75
N PHE A 45 10.07 -7.62 -9.84
CA PHE A 45 9.13 -7.19 -10.89
C PHE A 45 7.67 -7.29 -10.44
N THR A 46 7.34 -8.32 -9.67
CA THR A 46 5.96 -8.61 -9.24
C THR A 46 5.43 -7.54 -8.29
N ASP A 47 6.25 -7.05 -7.37
CA ASP A 47 5.83 -6.07 -6.37
C ASP A 47 5.60 -4.69 -6.97
N ARG A 48 6.45 -4.28 -7.92
CA ARG A 48 6.27 -3.02 -8.63
C ARG A 48 4.99 -3.03 -9.46
N GLN A 49 4.73 -4.14 -10.15
CA GLN A 49 3.49 -4.29 -10.92
C GLN A 49 2.27 -4.22 -10.00
N ALA A 50 2.30 -4.89 -8.85
CA ALA A 50 1.23 -4.83 -7.85
C ALA A 50 0.98 -3.40 -7.34
N LEU A 51 2.04 -2.60 -7.12
CA LEU A 51 1.92 -1.19 -6.75
C LEU A 51 1.28 -0.34 -7.84
N ASP A 52 1.71 -0.51 -9.09
CA ASP A 52 1.19 0.26 -10.21
C ASP A 52 -0.27 -0.10 -10.51
N ASP A 53 -0.64 -1.38 -10.38
CA ASP A 53 -2.03 -1.86 -10.50
C ASP A 53 -2.92 -1.26 -9.40
N ILE A 54 -2.47 -1.28 -8.14
CA ILE A 54 -3.23 -0.67 -7.03
C ILE A 54 -3.34 0.84 -7.20
N THR A 55 -2.26 1.50 -7.62
CA THR A 55 -2.27 2.93 -7.89
C THR A 55 -3.31 3.28 -8.95
N SER A 56 -3.28 2.60 -10.09
CA SER A 56 -4.23 2.79 -11.20
C SER A 56 -5.68 2.55 -10.76
N ASN A 57 -5.92 1.49 -9.99
CA ASN A 57 -7.27 1.18 -9.50
C ASN A 57 -7.79 2.23 -8.50
N LEU A 58 -6.93 2.72 -7.60
CA LEU A 58 -7.29 3.80 -6.66
C LEU A 58 -7.57 5.11 -7.41
N GLU A 59 -6.73 5.49 -8.39
CA GLU A 59 -6.98 6.66 -9.22
C GLU A 59 -8.32 6.55 -9.96
N ARG A 60 -8.61 5.37 -10.53
CA ARG A 60 -9.90 5.09 -11.17
C ARG A 60 -11.06 5.23 -10.17
N ALA A 61 -10.91 4.69 -8.96
CA ALA A 61 -11.93 4.79 -7.91
C ALA A 61 -12.18 6.24 -7.46
N ILE A 62 -11.12 7.05 -7.32
CA ILE A 62 -11.20 8.47 -6.98
C ILE A 62 -11.92 9.25 -8.09
N ARG A 63 -11.53 9.05 -9.35
CA ARG A 63 -12.17 9.70 -10.51
C ARG A 63 -13.63 9.29 -10.65
N TYR A 64 -13.91 8.00 -10.50
CA TYR A 64 -15.26 7.46 -10.49
C TYR A 64 -16.12 8.13 -9.41
N SER A 65 -15.62 8.17 -8.17
CA SER A 65 -16.33 8.77 -7.03
C SER A 65 -16.66 10.25 -7.28
N SER A 66 -15.71 11.00 -7.83
CA SER A 66 -15.89 12.41 -8.18
C SER A 66 -16.92 12.64 -9.29
N ASN A 67 -17.03 11.73 -10.26
CA ASN A 67 -18.01 11.85 -11.34
C ASN A 67 -19.41 11.42 -10.86
N GLU A 68 -19.49 10.32 -10.12
CA GLU A 68 -20.76 9.79 -9.65
C GLU A 68 -21.45 10.70 -8.63
N THR A 69 -20.69 11.35 -7.75
CA THR A 69 -21.27 12.30 -6.79
C THR A 69 -21.99 13.45 -7.49
N ALA A 70 -21.42 13.96 -8.59
CA ALA A 70 -22.01 15.02 -9.39
C ALA A 70 -23.23 14.54 -10.20
N ILE A 71 -23.17 13.34 -10.78
CA ILE A 71 -24.26 12.78 -11.60
C ILE A 71 -25.48 12.42 -10.75
N ARG A 72 -25.26 11.81 -9.59
CA ARG A 72 -26.34 11.26 -8.75
C ARG A 72 -26.81 12.21 -7.65
N ASN A 73 -26.11 13.33 -7.46
CA ASN A 73 -26.35 14.27 -6.36
C ASN A 73 -26.33 13.58 -4.98
N VAL A 74 -25.41 12.64 -4.77
CA VAL A 74 -25.22 11.94 -3.49
C VAL A 74 -23.77 12.05 -3.05
N ILE A 75 -23.53 12.03 -1.75
CA ILE A 75 -22.17 11.97 -1.23
C ILE A 75 -21.61 10.59 -1.53
N VAL A 76 -20.43 10.52 -2.15
CA VAL A 76 -19.71 9.26 -2.36
C VAL A 76 -18.53 9.22 -1.40
N ARG A 77 -18.18 8.04 -0.88
CA ARG A 77 -16.95 7.87 -0.12
C ARG A 77 -16.11 6.73 -0.65
N LEU A 78 -14.79 6.93 -0.60
CA LEU A 78 -13.81 5.87 -0.72
C LEU A 78 -13.45 5.42 0.70
N HIS A 79 -13.95 4.25 1.10
CA HIS A 79 -13.74 3.66 2.42
C HIS A 79 -12.62 2.63 2.37
N PHE A 80 -11.72 2.70 3.34
CA PHE A 80 -10.56 1.83 3.49
C PHE A 80 -10.72 1.04 4.78
N ASN A 81 -10.43 -0.25 4.71
CA ASN A 81 -10.17 -1.11 5.85
C ASN A 81 -8.67 -1.39 5.88
N LEU A 82 -7.96 -0.84 6.87
CA LEU A 82 -6.52 -0.95 6.98
C LEU A 82 -6.09 -2.32 7.55
N GLY A 83 -7.04 -3.21 7.86
CA GLY A 83 -6.79 -4.56 8.34
C GLY A 83 -6.21 -4.55 9.75
N GLN A 84 -7.05 -4.72 10.77
CA GLN A 84 -6.52 -4.98 12.12
C GLN A 84 -6.03 -6.43 12.23
N GLY A 85 -4.80 -6.63 12.70
CA GLY A 85 -4.21 -7.96 12.89
C GLY A 85 -3.88 -8.66 11.58
N SER A 86 -4.42 -9.86 11.36
CA SER A 86 -4.17 -10.70 10.16
C SER A 86 -5.24 -10.57 9.05
N GLY A 87 -6.15 -9.59 9.17
CA GLY A 87 -7.21 -9.37 8.17
C GLY A 87 -6.68 -8.78 6.86
N PRO A 88 -7.34 -9.03 5.71
CA PRO A 88 -6.96 -8.39 4.45
C PRO A 88 -7.19 -6.89 4.52
N GLN A 89 -6.31 -6.11 3.90
CA GLN A 89 -6.53 -4.69 3.69
C GLN A 89 -7.40 -4.52 2.45
N GLU A 90 -8.43 -3.70 2.53
CA GLU A 90 -9.46 -3.57 1.50
C GLU A 90 -9.82 -2.11 1.27
N TYR A 91 -10.37 -1.81 0.10
CA TYR A 91 -11.04 -0.53 -0.13
C TYR A 91 -12.33 -0.74 -0.92
N LYS A 92 -13.29 0.16 -0.74
CA LYS A 92 -14.58 0.14 -1.44
C LYS A 92 -15.08 1.54 -1.68
N VAL A 93 -15.76 1.72 -2.81
CA VAL A 93 -16.53 2.93 -3.09
C VAL A 93 -17.96 2.70 -2.62
N GLU A 94 -18.52 3.68 -1.92
CA GLU A 94 -19.87 3.59 -1.36
C GLU A 94 -20.69 4.85 -1.67
N TYR A 95 -21.94 4.65 -2.09
CA TYR A 95 -22.96 5.69 -2.19
C TYR A 95 -23.52 6.00 -0.82
N GLY A 96 -23.47 7.27 -0.45
CA GLY A 96 -23.98 7.80 0.78
C GLY A 96 -25.35 8.47 0.65
N PRO A 97 -25.69 9.31 1.63
CA PRO A 97 -26.90 10.10 1.63
C PRO A 97 -26.84 11.23 0.57
N ASP A 98 -27.97 11.93 0.41
CA ASP A 98 -28.11 13.09 -0.48
C ASP A 98 -27.04 14.17 -0.23
N GLY A 99 -26.73 14.96 -1.25
CA GLY A 99 -25.76 16.05 -1.20
C GLY A 99 -26.02 17.11 -0.13
N ASN A 100 -27.25 17.22 0.35
CA ASN A 100 -27.64 18.13 1.44
C ASN A 100 -27.34 17.58 2.84
N PHE A 101 -26.79 16.37 2.94
CA PHE A 101 -26.48 15.74 4.21
C PHE A 101 -25.30 16.44 4.90
N VAL A 102 -25.54 16.92 6.12
CA VAL A 102 -24.49 17.52 6.95
C VAL A 102 -23.65 16.41 7.57
N MET A 103 -22.39 16.34 7.16
CA MET A 103 -21.41 15.44 7.78
C MET A 103 -21.13 15.86 9.24
N PRO A 104 -21.02 14.92 10.17
CA PRO A 104 -20.51 15.21 11.50
C PRO A 104 -19.16 15.90 11.41
N ALA A 105 -18.95 16.95 12.22
CA ALA A 105 -17.66 17.60 12.27
C ALA A 105 -16.61 16.59 12.76
N PRO A 106 -15.48 16.42 12.05
CA PRO A 106 -14.38 15.65 12.60
C PRO A 106 -13.86 16.39 13.83
N ARG A 107 -13.53 15.64 14.88
CA ARG A 107 -12.95 16.22 16.08
C ARG A 107 -11.47 16.47 15.85
N GLU A 108 -10.99 17.60 16.38
CA GLU A 108 -9.57 17.91 16.44
C GLU A 108 -8.88 16.94 17.42
N SER A 109 -7.96 16.14 16.91
CA SER A 109 -7.03 15.29 17.65
C SER A 109 -7.62 14.05 18.35
N SER A 110 -7.26 12.87 17.85
CA SER A 110 -7.38 11.57 18.54
C SER A 110 -6.50 11.46 19.80
N SER A 111 -5.72 12.50 20.13
CA SER A 111 -4.93 12.59 21.37
C SER A 111 -5.73 13.02 22.61
N VAL A 112 -7.02 13.36 22.46
CA VAL A 112 -7.89 13.59 23.62
C VAL A 112 -8.30 12.23 24.18
N VAL A 113 -7.85 11.90 25.40
CA VAL A 113 -8.28 10.69 26.12
C VAL A 113 -9.78 10.76 26.32
N LEU A 114 -10.52 9.99 25.52
CA LEU A 114 -11.96 9.91 25.60
C LEU A 114 -12.36 9.16 26.87
N THR A 115 -13.43 9.62 27.50
CA THR A 115 -14.12 8.78 28.48
C THR A 115 -14.79 7.60 27.76
N GLU A 116 -14.94 6.45 28.44
CA GLU A 116 -15.60 5.26 27.85
C GLU A 116 -17.01 5.56 27.30
N ALA A 117 -17.69 6.57 27.87
CA ALA A 117 -19.00 7.03 27.42
C ALA A 117 -18.93 7.78 26.07
N GLU A 118 -17.90 8.61 25.88
CA GLU A 118 -17.70 9.36 24.64
C GLU A 118 -17.24 8.45 23.50
N GLU A 119 -16.40 7.45 23.79
CA GLU A 119 -15.98 6.44 22.82
C GLU A 119 -17.18 5.61 22.32
N LYS A 120 -18.03 5.15 23.23
CA LYS A 120 -19.26 4.42 22.86
C LYS A 120 -20.23 5.27 22.06
N ALA A 121 -20.39 6.55 22.40
CA ALA A 121 -21.24 7.46 21.64
C ALA A 121 -20.68 7.67 20.22
N LEU A 122 -19.36 7.83 20.08
CA LEU A 122 -18.69 8.01 18.80
C LEU A 122 -18.78 6.76 17.92
N GLU A 123 -18.61 5.57 18.49
CA GLU A 123 -18.84 4.33 17.77
C GLU A 123 -20.29 4.22 17.28
N GLN A 124 -21.27 4.61 18.10
CA GLN A 124 -22.68 4.58 17.73
C GLN A 124 -22.98 5.58 16.61
N GLU A 125 -22.47 6.80 16.67
CA GLU A 125 -22.60 7.79 15.61
C GLU A 125 -21.96 7.30 14.31
N THR A 126 -20.75 6.75 14.40
CA THR A 126 -20.03 6.18 13.24
C THR A 126 -20.79 4.99 12.65
N LYS A 127 -21.33 4.10 13.48
CA LYS A 127 -22.17 2.96 13.05
C LYS A 127 -23.46 3.44 12.40
N GLN A 128 -24.12 4.46 12.94
CA GLN A 128 -25.33 5.04 12.35
C GLN A 128 -25.03 5.72 11.01
N MET A 129 -23.90 6.42 10.92
CA MET A 129 -23.43 7.03 9.69
C MET A 129 -23.11 5.97 8.64
N ASN A 130 -22.33 4.94 8.99
CA ASN A 130 -21.93 3.86 8.09
C ASN A 130 -23.12 3.12 7.49
N LYS A 131 -24.24 2.99 8.23
CA LYS A 131 -25.49 2.40 7.70
C LYS A 131 -26.13 3.20 6.56
N LYS A 132 -25.80 4.48 6.40
CA LYS A 132 -26.28 5.32 5.30
C LYS A 132 -25.49 5.12 4.02
N PHE A 133 -24.38 4.38 4.07
CA PHE A 133 -23.52 4.10 2.94
C PHE A 133 -23.73 2.69 2.42
N ASN A 134 -23.89 2.58 1.10
CA ASN A 134 -24.08 1.33 0.40
C ASN A 134 -22.98 1.15 -0.64
N ARG A 135 -22.39 -0.04 -0.70
CA ARG A 135 -21.32 -0.34 -1.65
C ARG A 135 -21.77 -0.20 -3.10
N VAL A 136 -20.93 0.44 -3.90
CA VAL A 136 -21.04 0.48 -5.37
C VAL A 136 -20.56 -0.85 -5.93
N ARG A 137 -21.43 -1.55 -6.67
CA ARG A 137 -21.09 -2.84 -7.32
C ARG A 137 -20.71 -2.65 -8.79
N GLU A 138 -21.06 -1.52 -9.38
CA GLU A 138 -20.79 -1.18 -10.78
C GLU A 138 -19.29 -0.98 -11.07
N LEU A 139 -18.50 -0.64 -10.05
CA LEU A 139 -17.06 -0.42 -10.20
C LEU A 139 -16.27 -1.73 -10.03
N PHE A 140 -16.67 -2.58 -9.09
CA PHE A 140 -16.03 -3.85 -8.79
C PHE A 140 -17.07 -4.87 -8.32
N ASP A 141 -17.08 -6.06 -8.95
CA ASP A 141 -17.95 -7.18 -8.57
C ASP A 141 -17.66 -7.64 -7.13
N GLU A 142 -16.37 -7.77 -6.78
CA GLU A 142 -15.88 -8.11 -5.44
C GLU A 142 -15.16 -6.93 -4.79
N THR A 143 -15.03 -6.93 -3.45
CA THR A 143 -14.33 -5.84 -2.77
C THR A 143 -12.84 -5.97 -3.10
N PRO A 144 -12.21 -4.96 -3.75
CA PRO A 144 -10.79 -5.02 -4.01
C PRO A 144 -9.97 -5.15 -2.73
N GLN A 145 -9.07 -6.12 -2.73
CA GLN A 145 -8.10 -6.32 -1.66
C GLN A 145 -6.72 -5.83 -2.11
N PHE A 146 -5.94 -5.30 -1.18
CA PHE A 146 -4.54 -5.02 -1.42
C PHE A 146 -3.79 -6.35 -1.62
N PRO A 147 -2.92 -6.45 -2.65
CA PRO A 147 -2.01 -7.58 -2.82
C PRO A 147 -1.17 -7.77 -1.57
N LYS A 148 -0.79 -9.02 -1.26
CA LYS A 148 0.00 -9.32 -0.06
C LYS A 148 1.36 -8.62 -0.01
N SER A 149 1.92 -8.26 -1.17
CA SER A 149 3.17 -7.52 -1.27
C SER A 149 3.02 -6.01 -1.06
N VAL A 150 1.79 -5.49 -1.07
CA VAL A 150 1.50 -4.06 -0.89
C VAL A 150 0.78 -3.85 0.43
N ARG A 151 1.39 -3.08 1.33
CA ARG A 151 0.79 -2.66 2.60
C ARG A 151 0.21 -1.25 2.45
N LEU A 152 -1.08 -1.11 2.73
CA LEU A 152 -1.69 0.18 3.05
C LEU A 152 -1.17 0.64 4.42
N ILE A 153 -0.40 1.73 4.42
CA ILE A 153 0.30 2.22 5.61
C ILE A 153 -0.61 3.17 6.40
N ALA A 154 -1.18 4.16 5.69
CA ALA A 154 -2.04 5.16 6.29
C ALA A 154 -2.92 5.86 5.25
N VAL A 155 -4.00 6.47 5.74
CA VAL A 155 -4.81 7.43 5.00
C VAL A 155 -4.88 8.70 5.82
N GLY A 156 -4.63 9.86 5.22
CA GLY A 156 -4.66 11.14 5.90
C GLY A 156 -5.60 12.11 5.22
N THR A 157 -6.15 13.05 5.98
CA THR A 157 -6.90 14.20 5.45
C THR A 157 -6.40 15.49 6.09
N LYS A 158 -6.33 16.60 5.34
CA LYS A 158 -5.89 17.89 5.90
C LYS A 158 -6.82 18.40 7.01
N LYS A 159 -8.10 18.00 6.96
CA LYS A 159 -9.13 18.37 7.94
C LYS A 159 -8.79 17.88 9.34
N ASN A 160 -8.23 16.67 9.46
CA ASN A 160 -7.90 16.08 10.75
C ASN A 160 -6.42 16.24 11.10
N LYS A 161 -5.56 16.59 10.12
CA LYS A 161 -4.09 16.66 10.27
C LYS A 161 -3.48 15.40 10.88
N GLU A 162 -4.20 14.29 10.78
CA GLU A 162 -3.84 13.02 11.41
C GLU A 162 -3.40 12.01 10.36
N PHE A 163 -2.29 11.36 10.68
CA PHE A 163 -1.79 10.19 9.98
C PHE A 163 -2.57 8.97 10.48
N TYR A 164 -3.71 8.67 9.85
CA TYR A 164 -4.62 7.66 10.37
C TYR A 164 -4.12 6.25 10.00
N GLN A 165 -3.66 5.53 11.04
CA GLN A 165 -3.30 4.10 10.98
C GLN A 165 -4.36 3.22 11.68
N GLY A 166 -5.56 3.75 11.97
CA GLY A 166 -6.64 3.02 12.63
C GLY A 166 -7.32 1.99 11.71
N GLN A 167 -8.37 1.32 12.19
CA GLN A 167 -9.06 0.25 11.43
C GLN A 167 -9.67 0.72 10.11
N GLU A 168 -10.35 1.87 10.13
CA GLU A 168 -11.16 2.33 9.01
C GLU A 168 -10.88 3.79 8.69
N ALA A 169 -10.64 4.11 7.43
CA ALA A 169 -10.51 5.48 6.96
C ALA A 169 -11.49 5.74 5.81
N ALA A 170 -11.85 7.01 5.60
CA ALA A 170 -12.70 7.39 4.47
C ALA A 170 -12.27 8.74 3.90
N ILE A 171 -12.41 8.86 2.58
CA ILE A 171 -12.27 10.13 1.85
C ILE A 171 -13.62 10.40 1.19
N TYR A 172 -14.21 11.57 1.48
CA TYR A 172 -15.53 11.94 1.01
C TYR A 172 -15.47 12.82 -0.25
N PHE A 173 -16.45 12.62 -1.14
CA PHE A 173 -16.65 13.33 -2.40
C PHE A 173 -18.07 13.91 -2.40
N TYR A 174 -18.19 15.19 -2.72
CA TYR A 174 -19.43 15.95 -2.58
C TYR A 174 -19.98 16.37 -3.95
N PRO A 175 -21.32 16.46 -4.12
CA PRO A 175 -21.93 16.80 -5.41
C PRO A 175 -21.58 18.18 -5.97
N ASN A 176 -21.14 19.10 -5.12
CA ASN A 176 -20.68 20.44 -5.50
C ASN A 176 -19.31 20.43 -6.22
N GLY A 177 -18.68 19.26 -6.38
CA GLY A 177 -17.36 19.10 -6.97
C GLY A 177 -16.20 19.22 -5.95
N GLU A 178 -16.51 19.50 -4.68
CA GLU A 178 -15.55 19.44 -3.59
C GLU A 178 -15.29 17.98 -3.19
N LYS A 179 -14.10 17.72 -2.69
CA LYS A 179 -13.74 16.46 -2.02
C LYS A 179 -12.83 16.75 -0.86
N ASP A 180 -12.74 15.80 0.06
CA ASP A 180 -11.78 15.90 1.15
C ASP A 180 -10.36 15.92 0.58
N GLU A 181 -9.60 16.94 0.99
CA GLU A 181 -8.18 16.97 0.70
C GLU A 181 -7.47 15.87 1.49
N GLY A 182 -6.99 14.87 0.78
CA GLY A 182 -6.54 13.60 1.35
C GLY A 182 -5.23 13.10 0.76
N ILE A 183 -4.60 12.16 1.46
CA ILE A 183 -3.41 11.46 0.99
C ILE A 183 -3.51 9.99 1.40
N ILE A 184 -3.27 9.09 0.45
CA ILE A 184 -3.29 7.64 0.66
C ILE A 184 -1.85 7.15 0.54
N LEU A 185 -1.32 6.52 1.59
CA LEU A 185 0.06 6.03 1.63
C LEU A 185 0.09 4.51 1.70
N PHE A 186 0.78 3.89 0.76
CA PHE A 186 0.96 2.45 0.67
C PHE A 186 2.33 2.12 0.10
N GLY A 187 2.85 0.92 0.38
CA GLY A 187 4.21 0.58 -0.03
C GLY A 187 4.49 -0.91 -0.07
N THR A 188 5.61 -1.26 -0.71
CA THR A 188 6.20 -2.60 -0.73
C THR A 188 7.47 -2.62 0.10
N GLU A 189 8.22 -3.72 0.05
CA GLU A 189 9.53 -3.81 0.69
C GLU A 189 10.54 -2.80 0.12
N ALA A 190 10.36 -2.35 -1.13
CA ALA A 190 11.32 -1.54 -1.85
C ALA A 190 10.97 -0.04 -1.89
N GLU A 191 9.70 0.34 -1.80
CA GLU A 191 9.27 1.75 -1.91
C GLU A 191 7.93 2.08 -1.23
N VAL A 192 7.75 3.36 -0.89
CA VAL A 192 6.47 3.95 -0.48
C VAL A 192 5.94 4.86 -1.59
N VAL A 193 4.66 4.69 -1.88
CA VAL A 193 3.88 5.51 -2.80
C VAL A 193 2.84 6.28 -2.00
N ALA A 194 2.68 7.56 -2.31
CA ALA A 194 1.61 8.38 -1.80
C ALA A 194 0.79 8.97 -2.94
N LEU A 195 -0.53 8.86 -2.84
CA LEU A 195 -1.50 9.49 -3.73
C LEU A 195 -2.16 10.66 -3.00
N ALA A 196 -1.81 11.87 -3.40
CA ALA A 196 -2.43 13.09 -2.86
C ALA A 196 -3.64 13.49 -3.72
N ILE A 197 -4.76 13.72 -3.03
CA ILE A 197 -6.07 14.04 -3.57
C ILE A 197 -6.37 15.49 -3.18
N PRO A 198 -6.29 16.45 -4.11
CA PRO A 198 -6.60 17.86 -3.87
C PRO A 198 -8.12 18.09 -3.75
N ALA A 199 -8.58 19.10 -3.00
CA ALA A 199 -10.01 19.30 -2.74
C ALA A 199 -10.88 19.69 -3.96
N PHE A 200 -10.30 20.33 -4.98
CA PHE A 200 -11.07 20.98 -6.06
C PHE A 200 -10.64 20.61 -7.48
N THR A 201 -9.55 19.86 -7.66
CA THR A 201 -9.03 19.52 -9.00
C THR A 201 -9.13 18.02 -9.24
N PHE A 202 -9.20 17.59 -10.50
CA PHE A 202 -9.23 16.17 -10.88
C PHE A 202 -7.85 15.52 -10.95
N ASP A 203 -6.80 16.30 -10.76
CA ASP A 203 -5.42 15.82 -10.79
C ASP A 203 -5.11 15.10 -9.48
N ILE A 204 -4.41 13.98 -9.60
CA ILE A 204 -3.98 13.17 -8.45
C ILE A 204 -2.45 13.20 -8.50
N ASP A 205 -1.84 13.69 -7.42
CA ASP A 205 -0.39 13.78 -7.34
C ASP A 205 0.18 12.46 -6.81
N LYS A 206 0.98 11.78 -7.62
CA LYS A 206 1.70 10.56 -7.23
C LYS A 206 3.11 10.91 -6.76
N ILE A 207 3.42 10.61 -5.51
CA ILE A 207 4.76 10.74 -4.92
C ILE A 207 5.30 9.33 -4.71
N VAL A 208 6.50 9.05 -5.22
CA VAL A 208 7.18 7.77 -5.04
C VAL A 208 8.51 8.01 -4.32
N ARG A 209 8.79 7.22 -3.28
CA ARG A 209 10.02 7.27 -2.51
C ARG A 209 10.57 5.86 -2.29
N PRO A 210 11.80 5.55 -2.73
CA PRO A 210 12.42 4.26 -2.44
C PRO A 210 12.67 4.13 -0.93
N LEU A 211 12.49 2.94 -0.38
CA LEU A 211 12.96 2.62 0.96
C LEU A 211 14.48 2.51 0.95
N VAL A 212 15.11 3.14 1.94
CA VAL A 212 16.54 2.97 2.19
C VAL A 212 16.73 1.75 3.07
N ASP A 213 17.66 0.88 2.71
CA ASP A 213 18.01 -0.26 3.54
C ASP A 213 18.73 0.18 4.80
N ASN A 214 18.09 -0.08 5.94
CA ASN A 214 18.67 0.09 7.26
C ASN A 214 18.56 -1.24 8.00
N PRO A 215 19.67 -1.94 8.30
CA PRO A 215 19.65 -3.25 8.96
C PRO A 215 19.16 -3.22 10.41
N ASN A 216 18.98 -2.04 11.01
CA ASN A 216 18.55 -1.92 12.41
C ASN A 216 17.03 -1.77 12.59
N ASP A 217 16.29 -1.43 11.54
CA ASP A 217 14.87 -1.10 11.62
C ASP A 217 14.02 -2.19 10.93
N GLU A 218 12.95 -2.64 11.58
CA GLU A 218 12.01 -3.57 10.94
C GLU A 218 11.32 -2.92 9.74
N LEU A 219 10.94 -3.71 8.73
CA LEU A 219 10.32 -3.18 7.51
C LEU A 219 9.08 -2.30 7.80
N PRO A 220 8.14 -2.69 8.68
CA PRO A 220 6.97 -1.86 9.00
C PRO A 220 7.35 -0.50 9.59
N GLU A 221 8.37 -0.45 10.46
CA GLU A 221 8.84 0.79 11.08
C GLU A 221 9.48 1.74 10.05
N ARG A 222 10.26 1.19 9.12
CA ARG A 222 10.86 1.95 8.02
C ARG A 222 9.79 2.57 7.12
N GLN A 223 8.79 1.78 6.75
CA GLN A 223 7.65 2.25 5.96
C GLN A 223 6.86 3.33 6.69
N ASP A 224 6.54 3.12 7.97
CA ASP A 224 5.78 4.06 8.78
C ASP A 224 6.52 5.39 8.97
N LYS A 225 7.85 5.35 9.16
CA LYS A 225 8.68 6.55 9.26
C LYS A 225 8.69 7.35 7.96
N LEU A 226 8.98 6.69 6.84
CA LEU A 226 9.00 7.35 5.53
C LEU A 226 7.62 7.89 5.14
N ALA A 227 6.56 7.16 5.44
CA ALA A 227 5.19 7.59 5.21
C ALA A 227 4.83 8.83 6.06
N LYS A 228 5.26 8.89 7.32
CA LYS A 228 5.11 10.10 8.17
C LYS A 228 5.86 11.30 7.59
N GLU A 229 7.09 11.11 7.13
CA GLU A 229 7.87 12.17 6.48
C GLU A 229 7.14 12.72 5.24
N ILE A 230 6.65 11.83 4.36
CA ILE A 230 5.86 12.22 3.17
C ILE A 230 4.58 12.96 3.58
N PHE A 231 3.90 12.49 4.62
CA PHE A 231 2.68 13.12 5.14
C PHE A 231 2.94 14.53 5.67
N GLU A 232 3.99 14.73 6.46
CA GLU A 232 4.37 16.03 6.98
C GLU A 232 4.80 17.00 5.87
N GLU A 233 5.54 16.52 4.87
CA GLU A 233 5.88 17.32 3.69
C GLU A 233 4.64 17.78 2.93
N TRP A 234 3.66 16.88 2.77
CA TRP A 234 2.40 17.18 2.11
C TRP A 234 1.54 18.18 2.89
N LEU A 235 1.49 18.08 4.23
CA LEU A 235 0.77 19.03 5.08
C LEU A 235 1.34 20.46 5.01
N ARG A 236 2.63 20.62 4.68
CA ARG A 236 3.29 21.93 4.56
C ARG A 236 3.05 22.62 3.22
N LYS A 237 2.52 21.90 2.23
CA LYS A 237 2.16 22.43 0.90
C LYS A 237 0.73 22.97 0.92
#